data_AF-A0A6A3WB99-F1
#
_entry.id   AF-A0A6A3WB99-F1
#
_cell.length_a   1.000
_cell.length_b   1.000
_cell.length_c   1.000
_cell.angle_alpha   90.00
_cell.angle_beta   90.00
_cell.angle_gamma   90.00
#
_symmetry.space_group_name_H-M   'P 1'
#
loop_
_entity.id
_entity.type
_entity.pdbx_description
1 polymer ?
#
loop_
_entity_poly.entity_id
_entity_poly.type
_entity_poly.pdbx_seq_one_letter_code
_entity_poly.pdbx_strand_id
1 'polypeptide(L)'
;MGAFQNPYAFAVVECVPRRTGSPEPQLIQVGYYSIGVTNTTRFFQRPCEPGYFCIDGIKYQCPAGTFGAGYFCPSYLSPPSISRTQNECGNSSVYCPEGTGNEPKAVTSGYYSVLTSELAVDGRNATQNDAKICPKGFYCRQGIRIRCPEGTYGDVEGLSAASCSGWCPAGYFCPFATTDYRLNPCLPGTYATKGAAVCMACPSSSQSRASVIKTFQVLPQEQVEKPPCTTHRECCFFGQITAIKQQYQH
;
A
#
# COMPACT_ATOMS: atom_id res chain seq x y z
N MET A 1 21.56 -20.13 65.33
CA MET A 1 20.20 -20.71 65.36
C MET A 1 19.27 -19.69 66.00
N GLY A 2 18.14 -19.38 65.35
CA GLY A 2 16.95 -18.80 66.00
C GLY A 2 16.76 -17.29 65.88
N ALA A 3 15.89 -16.89 64.97
CA ALA A 3 15.31 -15.55 64.80
C ALA A 3 14.09 -15.34 65.72
N PHE A 4 13.74 -14.09 66.02
CA PHE A 4 12.34 -13.66 66.15
C PHE A 4 12.19 -12.21 65.66
N GLN A 5 11.38 -12.04 64.61
CA GLN A 5 10.97 -10.77 63.99
C GLN A 5 9.78 -10.17 64.76
N ASN A 6 9.76 -8.84 64.91
CA ASN A 6 8.58 -8.06 65.28
C ASN A 6 8.36 -6.97 64.21
N PRO A 7 7.24 -6.94 63.44
CA PRO A 7 7.19 -6.21 62.16
C PRO A 7 6.45 -4.86 62.18
N TYR A 8 6.36 -4.15 63.30
CA TYR A 8 5.68 -2.84 63.34
C TYR A 8 6.60 -1.72 63.82
N ALA A 9 7.28 -1.06 62.88
CA ALA A 9 8.02 0.16 63.15
C ALA A 9 7.21 1.37 62.64
N PHE A 10 6.65 2.15 63.56
CA PHE A 10 6.09 3.47 63.29
C PHE A 10 7.25 4.44 63.06
N ALA A 11 7.34 5.02 61.86
CA ALA A 11 8.27 6.10 61.58
C ALA A 11 7.49 7.40 61.34
N VAL A 12 7.64 8.33 62.28
CA VAL A 12 7.17 9.71 62.17
C VAL A 12 8.06 10.39 61.13
N VAL A 13 7.49 10.89 60.03
CA VAL A 13 8.23 11.70 59.05
C VAL A 13 7.44 12.97 58.75
N GLU A 14 8.14 14.08 58.97
CA GLU A 14 7.72 15.47 58.86
C GLU A 14 7.14 15.84 57.48
N CYS A 15 6.35 16.92 57.48
CA CYS A 15 5.51 17.36 56.38
C CYS A 15 6.29 18.14 55.29
N VAL A 16 6.21 17.64 54.06
CA VAL A 16 6.44 18.36 52.79
C VAL A 16 5.12 18.27 52.00
N PRO A 17 4.68 19.27 51.20
CA PRO A 17 3.27 19.51 50.87
C PRO A 17 2.62 18.27 50.25
N ARG A 18 1.81 17.59 51.06
CA ARG A 18 1.16 16.32 50.71
C ARG A 18 0.20 16.58 49.56
N ARG A 19 0.35 15.84 48.46
CA ARG A 19 -0.85 15.41 47.73
C ARG A 19 -1.74 14.74 48.79
N THR A 20 -2.90 15.31 49.10
CA THR A 20 -3.86 14.68 50.02
C THR A 20 -4.18 13.30 49.45
N GLY A 21 -3.69 12.25 50.11
CA GLY A 21 -4.01 10.87 49.76
C GLY A 21 -5.49 10.60 49.99
N SER A 22 -6.01 9.54 49.39
CA SER A 22 -7.37 9.08 49.68
C SER A 22 -7.46 8.59 51.13
N PRO A 23 -8.62 8.73 51.80
CA PRO A 23 -8.82 8.22 53.15
C PRO A 23 -8.70 6.69 53.23
N GLU A 24 -8.91 5.99 52.10
CA GLU A 24 -8.82 4.54 51.96
C GLU A 24 -8.22 4.16 50.60
N PRO A 25 -7.62 2.97 50.44
CA PRO A 25 -7.11 2.50 49.14
C PRO A 25 -8.21 2.46 48.08
N GLN A 26 -8.02 3.14 46.96
CA GLN A 26 -8.95 3.07 45.83
C GLN A 26 -8.65 1.87 44.93
N LEU A 27 -9.70 1.17 44.51
CA LEU A 27 -9.58 0.07 43.55
C LEU A 27 -9.20 0.60 42.17
N ILE A 28 -8.27 -0.11 41.53
CA ILE A 28 -7.83 0.19 40.16
C ILE A 28 -8.89 -0.34 39.22
N GLN A 29 -9.28 0.47 38.24
CA GLN A 29 -10.24 0.07 37.22
C GLN A 29 -9.70 -1.13 36.43
N VAL A 30 -10.59 -2.07 36.08
CA VAL A 30 -10.22 -3.22 35.26
C VAL A 30 -9.51 -2.73 34.01
N GLY A 31 -8.30 -3.26 33.79
CA GLY A 31 -7.42 -2.94 32.66
C GLY A 31 -6.67 -1.59 32.74
N TYR A 32 -6.63 -0.98 33.92
CA TYR A 32 -5.73 0.13 34.27
C TYR A 32 -4.55 -0.39 35.11
N TYR A 33 -3.43 0.33 35.09
CA TYR A 33 -2.32 0.11 36.01
C TYR A 33 -2.10 1.32 36.90
N SER A 34 -1.61 1.07 38.11
CA SER A 34 -1.37 2.12 39.10
C SER A 34 0.02 2.74 38.96
N ILE A 35 0.11 4.05 39.21
CA ILE A 35 1.33 4.86 39.14
C ILE A 35 1.62 5.45 40.50
N GLY A 36 2.87 5.35 40.92
CA GLY A 36 3.31 5.77 42.25
C GLY A 36 4.80 6.00 42.32
N VAL A 37 5.24 6.55 43.47
CA VAL A 37 6.66 6.70 43.79
C VAL A 37 7.23 5.36 44.29
N THR A 38 6.42 4.57 45.00
CA THR A 38 6.75 3.23 45.47
C THR A 38 5.56 2.28 45.28
N ASN A 39 5.76 0.98 45.56
CA ASN A 39 4.66 0.00 45.58
C ASN A 39 3.56 0.31 46.62
N THR A 40 3.86 1.15 47.62
CA THR A 40 2.94 1.52 48.70
C THR A 40 2.40 2.95 48.57
N THR A 41 2.97 3.78 47.69
CA THR A 41 2.57 5.17 47.48
C THR A 41 2.18 5.42 46.03
N ARG A 42 0.99 4.91 45.68
CA ARG A 42 0.39 5.09 44.36
C ARG A 42 -0.72 6.13 44.42
N PHE A 43 -0.75 7.02 43.43
CA PHE A 43 -1.57 8.24 43.47
C PHE A 43 -2.30 8.51 42.14
N PHE A 44 -2.13 7.63 41.15
CA PHE A 44 -2.79 7.75 39.85
C PHE A 44 -2.98 6.38 39.22
N GLN A 45 -3.92 6.25 38.29
CA GLN A 45 -4.05 5.07 37.43
C GLN A 45 -4.03 5.49 35.97
N ARG A 46 -3.40 4.69 35.11
CA ARG A 46 -3.41 4.90 33.66
C ARG A 46 -4.01 3.72 32.93
N PRO A 47 -4.71 3.97 31.83
CA PRO A 47 -5.11 2.92 30.92
C PRO A 47 -3.87 2.18 30.40
N CYS A 48 -3.91 0.84 30.32
CA CYS A 48 -2.85 0.07 29.66
C CYS A 48 -2.61 0.54 28.21
N GLU A 49 -1.36 0.81 27.84
CA GLU A 49 -1.03 1.23 26.47
C GLU A 49 -0.95 0.04 25.49
N PRO A 50 -1.12 0.28 24.17
CA PRO A 50 -0.62 -0.56 23.08
C PRO A 50 0.57 -1.48 23.41
N GLY A 51 0.39 -2.80 23.22
CA GLY A 51 1.44 -3.81 23.47
C GLY A 51 1.54 -4.28 24.93
N TYR A 52 0.61 -3.86 25.79
CA TYR A 52 0.52 -4.24 27.19
C TYR A 52 -0.90 -4.62 27.59
N PHE A 53 -1.02 -5.50 28.58
CA PHE A 53 -2.29 -5.85 29.23
C PHE A 53 -2.17 -5.61 30.74
N CYS A 54 -3.31 -5.27 31.36
CA CYS A 54 -3.34 -4.88 32.76
C CYS A 54 -4.26 -5.82 33.54
N ILE A 55 -3.68 -6.54 34.50
CA ILE A 55 -4.41 -7.39 35.44
C ILE A 55 -3.99 -7.03 36.86
N ASP A 56 -4.96 -6.94 37.77
CA ASP A 56 -4.77 -6.56 39.17
C ASP A 56 -3.97 -5.26 39.39
N GLY A 57 -4.12 -4.30 38.47
CA GLY A 57 -3.46 -3.01 38.58
C GLY A 57 -1.98 -2.99 38.19
N ILE A 58 -1.48 -4.08 37.62
CA ILE A 58 -0.11 -4.27 37.15
C ILE A 58 -0.10 -4.33 35.63
N LYS A 59 0.85 -3.60 35.03
CA LYS A 59 1.09 -3.58 33.59
C LYS A 59 2.04 -4.71 33.20
N TYR A 60 1.62 -5.54 32.25
CA TYR A 60 2.42 -6.61 31.68
C TYR A 60 2.62 -6.38 30.19
N GLN A 61 3.83 -6.60 29.69
CA GLN A 61 4.07 -6.69 28.26
C GLN A 61 3.41 -7.96 27.73
N CYS A 62 2.77 -7.88 26.57
CA CYS A 62 2.26 -9.09 25.94
C CYS A 62 3.42 -10.09 25.69
N PRO A 63 3.23 -11.40 25.87
CA PRO A 63 4.27 -12.40 25.61
C PRO A 63 4.67 -12.46 24.12
N ALA A 64 5.96 -12.54 23.80
CA ALA A 64 6.42 -12.77 22.43
C ALA A 64 5.78 -14.07 21.88
N GLY A 65 5.25 -14.02 20.65
CA GLY A 65 4.49 -15.13 20.05
C GLY A 65 2.98 -15.11 20.33
N THR A 66 2.48 -14.14 21.11
CA THR A 66 1.03 -13.89 21.31
C THR A 66 0.56 -12.56 20.69
N PHE A 67 1.44 -11.88 19.94
CA PHE A 67 1.18 -10.73 19.08
C PHE A 67 2.35 -10.61 18.10
N GLY A 68 2.07 -10.39 16.83
CA GLY A 68 3.06 -10.34 15.75
C GLY A 68 2.50 -9.60 14.54
N ALA A 69 3.36 -9.33 13.56
CA ALA A 69 3.01 -8.77 12.26
C ALA A 69 1.67 -9.33 11.74
N GLY A 70 0.67 -8.45 11.55
CA GLY A 70 -0.67 -8.82 11.08
C GLY A 70 -1.67 -9.14 12.17
N TYR A 71 -1.33 -8.84 13.43
CA TYR A 71 -2.23 -9.05 14.54
C TYR A 71 -2.07 -7.97 15.61
N PHE A 72 -3.10 -7.82 16.43
CA PHE A 72 -3.14 -6.83 17.49
C PHE A 72 -3.54 -7.46 18.82
N CYS A 73 -3.01 -6.94 19.91
CA CYS A 73 -3.67 -7.09 21.20
C CYS A 73 -4.76 -6.03 21.26
N PRO A 74 -6.01 -6.36 21.57
CA PRO A 74 -6.98 -5.33 21.90
C PRO A 74 -6.44 -4.56 23.09
N SER A 75 -6.54 -3.24 23.08
CA SER A 75 -6.72 -2.46 24.30
C SER A 75 -7.73 -1.38 23.89
N TYR A 76 -8.92 -1.53 24.48
CA TYR A 76 -10.11 -0.68 24.39
C TYR A 76 -11.01 -0.83 23.16
N LEU A 77 -12.04 -1.68 23.30
CA LEU A 77 -13.40 -1.14 23.34
C LEU A 77 -13.80 -1.21 24.81
N SER A 78 -14.02 -0.05 25.46
CA SER A 78 -14.38 0.07 26.89
C SER A 78 -15.04 -1.21 27.43
N PRO A 79 -14.34 -2.03 28.25
CA PRO A 79 -13.10 -1.77 29.01
C PRO A 79 -11.75 -2.11 28.31
N PRO A 80 -10.60 -1.67 28.89
CA PRO A 80 -9.28 -2.13 28.45
C PRO A 80 -9.08 -3.64 28.47
N SER A 81 -8.08 -4.11 27.72
CA SER A 81 -7.76 -5.53 27.68
C SER A 81 -7.09 -6.02 28.96
N ILE A 82 -7.71 -7.08 29.47
CA ILE A 82 -7.22 -7.97 30.53
C ILE A 82 -6.63 -9.26 29.95
N SER A 83 -6.60 -9.41 28.62
CA SER A 83 -6.25 -10.67 27.94
C SER A 83 -4.84 -10.65 27.37
N ARG A 84 -4.21 -11.84 27.41
CA ARG A 84 -2.89 -12.16 26.85
C ARG A 84 -2.94 -12.59 25.37
N THR A 85 -4.12 -12.63 24.73
CA THR A 85 -4.31 -13.23 23.40
C THR A 85 -4.43 -12.22 22.25
N GLN A 86 -3.93 -12.67 21.11
CA GLN A 86 -3.86 -12.03 19.79
C GLN A 86 -5.20 -12.05 19.06
N ASN A 87 -5.62 -10.93 18.48
CA ASN A 87 -6.67 -10.91 17.45
C ASN A 87 -6.03 -10.66 16.08
N GLU A 88 -6.57 -11.29 15.04
CA GLU A 88 -6.17 -11.02 13.66
C GLU A 88 -6.44 -9.56 13.31
N CYS A 89 -5.45 -8.91 12.70
CA CYS A 89 -5.57 -7.54 12.21
C CYS A 89 -5.34 -7.50 10.71
N GLY A 90 -6.06 -6.59 10.08
CA GLY A 90 -5.80 -6.22 8.71
C GLY A 90 -6.99 -6.53 7.81
N ASN A 91 -7.24 -5.62 6.90
CA ASN A 91 -8.10 -5.78 5.74
C ASN A 91 -7.58 -4.79 4.70
N SER A 92 -8.07 -4.81 3.45
CA SER A 92 -7.51 -3.95 2.40
C SER A 92 -7.26 -2.48 2.80
N SER A 93 -8.01 -1.90 3.74
CA SER A 93 -7.86 -0.52 4.19
C SER A 93 -7.00 -0.32 5.45
N VAL A 94 -6.56 -1.37 6.16
CA VAL A 94 -5.76 -1.26 7.39
C VAL A 94 -4.72 -2.38 7.54
N TYR A 95 -3.61 -2.11 8.20
CA TYR A 95 -2.54 -3.08 8.46
C TYR A 95 -1.93 -2.89 9.86
N CYS A 96 -1.35 -3.95 10.43
CA CYS A 96 -0.74 -3.95 11.76
C CYS A 96 0.72 -4.42 11.70
N PRO A 97 1.71 -3.51 11.54
CA PRO A 97 3.11 -3.86 11.69
C PRO A 97 3.44 -4.27 13.13
N GLU A 98 4.59 -4.91 13.33
CA GLU A 98 5.05 -5.28 14.66
C GLU A 98 5.09 -4.08 15.62
N GLY A 99 4.63 -4.28 16.85
CA GLY A 99 4.51 -3.19 17.84
C GLY A 99 3.32 -2.25 17.62
N THR A 100 2.47 -2.49 16.61
CA THR A 100 1.15 -1.84 16.53
C THR A 100 0.32 -2.35 17.70
N GLY A 101 -0.13 -1.45 18.57
CA GLY A 101 -1.09 -1.81 19.60
C GLY A 101 -2.47 -1.99 19.01
N ASN A 102 -3.41 -1.16 19.46
CA ASN A 102 -4.84 -1.46 19.31
C ASN A 102 -5.47 -0.81 18.09
N GLU A 103 -4.78 0.16 17.50
CA GLU A 103 -5.26 0.92 16.36
C GLU A 103 -4.51 0.44 15.11
N PRO A 104 -5.20 -0.31 14.21
CA PRO A 104 -4.64 -0.65 12.92
C PRO A 104 -4.24 0.60 12.16
N LYS A 105 -3.07 0.57 11.51
CA LYS A 105 -2.64 1.68 10.68
C LYS A 105 -3.47 1.70 9.41
N ALA A 106 -4.04 2.85 9.07
CA ALA A 106 -4.76 3.01 7.82
C ALA A 106 -3.80 2.92 6.62
N VAL A 107 -4.23 2.24 5.56
CA VAL A 107 -3.53 2.23 4.28
C VAL A 107 -3.84 3.55 3.57
N THR A 108 -2.83 4.39 3.42
CA THR A 108 -2.95 5.69 2.75
C THR A 108 -3.24 5.54 1.25
N SER A 109 -3.84 6.55 0.64
CA SER A 109 -4.04 6.62 -0.82
C SER A 109 -2.71 6.45 -1.56
N GLY A 110 -2.68 5.65 -2.62
CA GLY A 110 -1.44 5.31 -3.33
C GLY A 110 -0.63 4.20 -2.67
N TYR A 111 -1.11 3.58 -1.59
CA TYR A 111 -0.52 2.40 -0.97
C TYR A 111 -1.52 1.24 -1.01
N TYR A 112 -1.01 0.01 -0.95
CA TYR A 112 -1.80 -1.20 -0.80
C TYR A 112 -1.27 -2.05 0.35
N SER A 113 -2.18 -2.72 1.04
CA SER A 113 -1.81 -3.65 2.10
C SER A 113 -1.13 -4.90 1.55
N VAL A 114 -0.13 -5.41 2.25
CA VAL A 114 0.51 -6.68 1.93
C VAL A 114 0.28 -7.73 3.01
N LEU A 115 0.23 -8.98 2.54
CA LEU A 115 0.16 -10.19 3.35
C LEU A 115 1.56 -10.79 3.40
N THR A 116 2.09 -11.11 4.57
CA THR A 116 3.36 -11.86 4.69
C THR A 116 3.19 -13.33 5.02
N SER A 117 2.00 -13.81 5.38
CA SER A 117 1.78 -15.24 5.51
C SER A 117 1.46 -15.83 4.13
N GLU A 118 2.50 -16.29 3.43
CA GLU A 118 2.42 -17.32 2.37
C GLU A 118 1.82 -18.65 2.88
N LEU A 119 1.17 -18.67 4.05
CA LEU A 119 0.66 -19.83 4.79
C LEU A 119 -0.87 -19.87 4.90
N ALA A 120 -1.61 -18.99 4.23
CA ALA A 120 -3.07 -19.08 4.19
C ALA A 120 -3.51 -20.20 3.22
N VAL A 121 -3.51 -21.44 3.71
CA VAL A 121 -4.04 -22.63 3.02
C VAL A 121 -5.57 -22.54 2.85
N ASP A 122 -6.26 -21.73 3.66
CA ASP A 122 -7.69 -21.45 3.51
C ASP A 122 -7.94 -19.95 3.68
N GLY A 123 -8.12 -19.24 2.57
CA GLY A 123 -8.25 -17.79 2.46
C GLY A 123 -9.50 -17.17 3.10
N ARG A 124 -9.76 -17.43 4.39
CA ARG A 124 -10.81 -16.73 5.16
C ARG A 124 -10.29 -15.60 6.03
N ASN A 125 -9.01 -15.59 6.43
CA ASN A 125 -8.46 -14.62 7.38
C ASN A 125 -7.01 -14.27 7.03
N ALA A 126 -6.82 -13.24 6.20
CA ALA A 126 -5.51 -12.87 5.69
C ALA A 126 -4.96 -11.68 6.51
N THR A 127 -4.05 -11.96 7.44
CA THR A 127 -3.44 -10.97 8.33
C THR A 127 -2.50 -10.03 7.56
N GLN A 128 -2.70 -8.72 7.70
CA GLN A 128 -1.92 -7.71 6.98
C GLN A 128 -1.02 -6.95 7.93
N ASN A 129 0.27 -7.01 7.65
CA ASN A 129 1.30 -6.50 8.54
C ASN A 129 2.07 -5.30 8.00
N ASP A 130 1.91 -5.01 6.71
CA ASP A 130 2.64 -3.93 6.07
C ASP A 130 1.81 -3.31 4.94
N ALA A 131 2.23 -2.14 4.47
CA ALA A 131 1.65 -1.46 3.32
C ALA A 131 2.76 -0.99 2.39
N LYS A 132 2.61 -1.28 1.10
CA LYS A 132 3.59 -0.92 0.07
C LYS A 132 3.05 0.17 -0.84
N ILE A 133 3.96 1.03 -1.32
CA ILE A 133 3.62 2.02 -2.35
C ILE A 133 3.11 1.31 -3.60
N CYS A 134 2.14 1.91 -4.28
CA CYS A 134 1.61 1.34 -5.50
C CYS A 134 2.69 1.30 -6.58
N PRO A 135 3.03 0.13 -7.13
CA PRO A 135 4.06 0.05 -8.16
C PRO A 135 3.56 0.63 -9.49
N LYS A 136 4.50 0.99 -10.37
CA LYS A 136 4.20 1.38 -11.76
C LYS A 136 3.30 0.34 -12.45
N GLY A 137 2.39 0.81 -13.30
CA GLY A 137 1.40 -0.01 -13.99
C GLY A 137 0.18 -0.35 -13.11
N PHE A 138 0.14 0.12 -11.86
CA PHE A 138 -0.96 -0.09 -10.94
C PHE A 138 -1.39 1.22 -10.30
N TYR A 139 -2.63 1.28 -9.84
CA TYR A 139 -3.13 2.29 -8.92
C TYR A 139 -3.74 1.61 -7.70
N CYS A 140 -3.68 2.28 -6.55
CA CYS A 140 -4.06 1.70 -5.28
C CYS A 140 -5.12 2.57 -4.59
N ARG A 141 -6.29 1.97 -4.35
CA ARG A 141 -7.46 2.63 -3.75
C ARG A 141 -8.06 1.74 -2.69
N GLN A 142 -8.35 2.30 -1.52
CA GLN A 142 -8.83 1.55 -0.34
C GLN A 142 -7.92 0.37 0.02
N GLY A 143 -6.61 0.62 -0.15
CA GLY A 143 -5.49 -0.30 -0.03
C GLY A 143 -5.55 -1.60 -0.84
N ILE A 144 -6.34 -1.60 -1.92
CA ILE A 144 -6.33 -2.63 -2.96
C ILE A 144 -5.45 -2.16 -4.12
N ARG A 145 -4.54 -3.02 -4.58
CA ARG A 145 -3.74 -2.81 -5.79
C ARG A 145 -4.51 -3.24 -7.04
N ILE A 146 -4.69 -2.32 -7.98
CA ILE A 146 -5.49 -2.53 -9.20
C ILE A 146 -4.63 -2.19 -10.41
N ARG A 147 -4.65 -3.03 -11.46
CA ARG A 147 -3.94 -2.75 -12.72
C ARG A 147 -4.48 -1.48 -13.35
N CYS A 148 -3.61 -0.64 -13.91
CA CYS A 148 -4.03 0.42 -14.81
C CYS A 148 -4.87 -0.18 -15.94
N PRO A 149 -6.08 0.37 -16.21
CA PRO A 149 -6.95 -0.14 -17.25
C PRO A 149 -6.29 0.01 -18.62
N GLU A 150 -6.72 -0.82 -19.56
CA GLU A 150 -6.32 -0.68 -20.96
C GLU A 150 -6.63 0.74 -21.49
N GLY A 151 -5.80 1.23 -22.41
CA GLY A 151 -5.87 2.60 -22.88
C GLY A 151 -5.27 3.64 -21.92
N THR A 152 -4.74 3.23 -20.76
CA THR A 152 -3.98 4.10 -19.85
C THR A 152 -2.62 3.50 -19.51
N TYR A 153 -1.69 4.32 -19.05
CA TYR A 153 -0.38 3.88 -18.55
C TYR A 153 -0.11 4.44 -17.15
N GLY A 154 0.74 3.75 -16.39
CA GLY A 154 1.20 4.18 -15.07
C GLY A 154 2.72 4.11 -14.97
N ASP A 155 3.41 5.20 -15.28
CA ASP A 155 4.88 5.30 -15.29
C ASP A 155 5.48 5.81 -13.98
N VAL A 156 4.63 6.15 -13.00
CA VAL A 156 5.01 6.58 -11.65
C VAL A 156 4.44 5.63 -10.59
N GLU A 157 5.10 5.59 -9.44
CA GLU A 157 4.60 4.88 -8.27
C GLU A 157 3.59 5.74 -7.48
N GLY A 158 2.82 5.12 -6.59
CA GLY A 158 1.91 5.82 -5.69
C GLY A 158 0.61 6.31 -6.34
N LEU A 159 0.29 5.85 -7.56
CA LEU A 159 -0.97 6.18 -8.22
C LEU A 159 -2.17 5.69 -7.40
N SER A 160 -3.24 6.47 -7.35
CA SER A 160 -4.43 6.17 -6.56
C SER A 160 -5.76 6.24 -7.34
N ALA A 161 -5.69 6.58 -8.63
CA ALA A 161 -6.84 6.73 -9.50
C ALA A 161 -6.71 5.88 -10.76
N ALA A 162 -7.86 5.45 -11.30
CA ALA A 162 -7.95 4.64 -12.52
C ALA A 162 -7.46 5.38 -13.78
N SER A 163 -7.29 6.70 -13.72
CA SER A 163 -6.62 7.47 -14.78
C SER A 163 -5.14 7.15 -14.89
N CYS A 164 -4.55 6.53 -13.86
CA CYS A 164 -3.12 6.30 -13.72
C CYS A 164 -2.30 7.56 -14.03
N SER A 165 -1.21 7.47 -14.80
CA SER A 165 -0.45 8.62 -15.27
C SER A 165 -1.16 9.36 -16.40
N GLY A 166 -2.08 8.70 -17.09
CA GLY A 166 -2.93 9.30 -18.11
C GLY A 166 -3.30 8.35 -19.23
N TRP A 167 -3.99 8.91 -20.22
CA TRP A 167 -4.36 8.22 -21.45
C TRP A 167 -3.13 7.84 -22.28
N CYS A 168 -3.17 6.66 -22.87
CA CYS A 168 -2.18 6.24 -23.87
C CYS A 168 -2.11 7.27 -25.00
N PRO A 169 -0.93 7.80 -25.33
CA PRO A 169 -0.79 8.75 -26.44
C PRO A 169 -1.14 8.10 -27.79
N ALA A 170 -1.63 8.92 -28.73
CA ALA A 170 -1.90 8.44 -30.09
C ALA A 170 -0.61 7.94 -30.76
N GLY A 171 -0.72 6.90 -31.59
CA GLY A 171 0.42 6.19 -32.17
C GLY A 171 0.98 5.05 -31.29
N TYR A 172 0.51 4.94 -30.04
CA TYR A 172 0.87 3.87 -29.11
C TYR A 172 -0.38 3.17 -28.60
N PHE A 173 -0.20 1.94 -28.11
CA PHE A 173 -1.27 1.19 -27.45
C PHE A 173 -0.86 0.79 -26.03
N CYS A 174 -1.83 0.73 -25.12
CA CYS A 174 -1.57 0.42 -23.72
C CYS A 174 -2.47 -0.74 -23.25
N PRO A 175 -1.97 -1.99 -23.21
CA PRO A 175 -2.66 -3.07 -22.52
C PRO A 175 -2.69 -2.85 -21.00
N PHE A 176 -3.37 -3.74 -20.27
CA PHE A 176 -3.40 -3.69 -18.80
C PHE A 176 -2.01 -3.58 -18.19
N ALA A 177 -1.88 -2.71 -17.18
CA ALA A 177 -0.64 -2.50 -16.44
C ALA A 177 0.57 -2.03 -17.26
N THR A 178 0.34 -1.26 -18.31
CA THR A 178 1.42 -0.61 -19.07
C THR A 178 2.20 0.37 -18.18
N THR A 179 3.52 0.16 -18.06
CA THR A 179 4.44 0.98 -17.25
C THR A 179 5.20 2.02 -18.08
N ASP A 180 5.45 1.72 -19.35
CA ASP A 180 6.03 2.64 -20.33
C ASP A 180 5.32 2.43 -21.66
N TYR A 181 4.51 3.41 -22.07
CA TYR A 181 3.77 3.35 -23.33
C TYR A 181 4.71 3.38 -24.54
N ARG A 182 5.95 3.90 -24.40
CA ARG A 182 6.90 4.06 -25.51
C ARG A 182 7.35 2.73 -26.11
N LEU A 183 7.24 1.66 -25.33
CA LEU A 183 7.56 0.29 -25.75
C LEU A 183 6.47 -0.34 -26.63
N ASN A 184 5.31 0.32 -26.75
CA ASN A 184 4.16 -0.18 -27.50
C ASN A 184 3.78 0.72 -28.69
N PRO A 185 4.71 1.05 -29.60
CA PRO A 185 4.37 1.81 -30.81
C PRO A 185 3.54 0.94 -31.76
N CYS A 186 2.62 1.57 -32.49
CA CYS A 186 1.93 0.87 -33.58
C CYS A 186 2.86 0.66 -34.77
N LEU A 187 2.84 -0.57 -35.31
CA LEU A 187 3.62 -0.94 -36.48
C LEU A 187 3.06 -0.27 -37.75
N PRO A 188 3.89 -0.08 -38.79
CA PRO A 188 3.43 0.44 -40.08
C PRO A 188 2.23 -0.34 -40.63
N GLY A 189 1.22 0.37 -41.14
CA GLY A 189 -0.05 -0.23 -41.59
C GLY A 189 -1.11 -0.38 -40.49
N THR A 190 -0.77 -0.02 -39.25
CA THR A 190 -1.70 0.08 -38.11
C THR A 190 -1.64 1.47 -37.49
N TYR A 191 -2.64 1.85 -36.71
CA TYR A 191 -2.72 3.13 -36.01
C TYR A 191 -3.46 3.01 -34.67
N ALA A 192 -3.19 3.92 -33.75
CA ALA A 192 -3.89 4.02 -32.47
C ALA A 192 -4.29 5.47 -32.19
N THR A 193 -5.53 5.67 -31.74
CA THR A 193 -6.00 6.96 -31.22
C THR A 193 -5.63 7.10 -29.75
N LYS A 194 -5.75 8.32 -29.20
CA LYS A 194 -5.53 8.55 -27.76
C LYS A 194 -6.45 7.63 -26.94
N GLY A 195 -5.87 6.92 -25.98
CA GLY A 195 -6.59 5.98 -25.13
C GLY A 195 -6.81 4.60 -25.73
N ALA A 196 -6.10 4.23 -26.81
CA ALA A 196 -6.24 2.91 -27.42
C ALA A 196 -5.58 1.81 -26.59
N ALA A 197 -6.30 0.70 -26.41
CA ALA A 197 -5.80 -0.53 -25.81
C ALA A 197 -4.97 -1.37 -26.79
N VAL A 198 -5.27 -1.27 -28.09
CA VAL A 198 -4.68 -2.03 -29.18
C VAL A 198 -4.51 -1.15 -30.42
N CYS A 199 -3.60 -1.50 -31.31
CA CYS A 199 -3.51 -0.88 -32.63
C CYS A 199 -4.61 -1.41 -33.56
N MET A 200 -5.21 -0.51 -34.33
CA MET A 200 -6.19 -0.84 -35.36
C MET A 200 -5.52 -0.91 -36.73
N ALA A 201 -5.94 -1.86 -37.57
CA ALA A 201 -5.49 -1.92 -38.94
C ALA A 201 -6.00 -0.69 -39.72
N CYS A 202 -5.16 -0.15 -40.59
CA CYS A 202 -5.59 0.90 -41.51
C CYS A 202 -6.65 0.34 -42.46
N PRO A 203 -7.77 1.07 -42.68
CA PRO A 203 -8.76 0.65 -43.67
C PRO A 203 -8.07 0.58 -45.03
N SER A 204 -8.23 -0.55 -45.72
CA SER A 204 -7.71 -0.76 -47.07
C SER A 204 -8.34 0.23 -48.02
N SER A 205 -7.70 1.37 -48.26
CA SER A 205 -8.06 2.22 -49.39
C SER A 205 -7.69 1.47 -50.66
N SER A 206 -8.69 0.94 -51.34
CA SER A 206 -8.62 0.32 -52.67
C SER A 206 -8.30 1.31 -53.80
N GLN A 207 -7.56 2.39 -53.51
CA GLN A 207 -7.03 3.28 -54.53
C GLN A 207 -5.52 3.37 -54.37
N SER A 208 -4.88 2.42 -55.03
CA SER A 208 -3.55 2.53 -55.62
C SER A 208 -3.19 3.97 -55.99
N ARG A 209 -2.51 4.66 -55.07
CA ARG A 209 -1.78 5.90 -55.40
C ARG A 209 -0.28 5.66 -55.48
N ALA A 210 0.09 4.53 -56.08
CA ALA A 210 1.42 4.34 -56.68
C ALA A 210 1.79 5.48 -57.66
N SER A 211 0.80 6.26 -58.13
CA SER A 211 1.01 7.42 -59.00
C SER A 211 1.51 8.70 -58.32
N VAL A 212 1.55 8.80 -56.98
CA VAL A 212 2.09 10.01 -56.29
C VAL A 212 3.57 9.85 -55.91
N ILE A 213 4.12 8.63 -55.96
CA ILE A 213 5.48 8.33 -55.46
C ILE A 213 6.57 8.51 -56.54
N LYS A 214 6.23 8.86 -57.78
CA LYS A 214 7.25 9.02 -58.85
C LYS A 214 8.07 10.33 -58.81
N THR A 215 7.79 11.26 -57.88
CA THR A 215 8.38 12.61 -57.93
C THR A 215 9.23 12.99 -56.71
N PHE A 216 9.29 12.18 -55.65
CA PHE A 216 10.18 12.47 -54.52
C PHE A 216 11.40 11.54 -54.54
N GLN A 217 12.51 12.05 -55.09
CA GLN A 217 13.84 11.52 -54.83
C GLN A 217 14.15 11.73 -53.34
N VAL A 218 13.84 10.73 -52.52
CA VAL A 218 14.21 10.74 -51.10
C VAL A 218 15.61 10.13 -50.99
N LEU A 219 16.55 10.99 -50.60
CA LEU A 219 17.92 10.68 -50.14
C LEU A 219 17.96 9.44 -49.23
N PRO A 220 19.09 8.71 -49.17
CA PRO A 220 19.19 7.46 -48.43
C PRO A 220 18.90 7.71 -46.95
N GLN A 221 17.83 7.07 -46.44
CA GLN A 221 17.48 7.15 -45.02
C GLN A 221 18.40 6.24 -44.22
N GLU A 222 19.56 6.79 -43.87
CA GLU A 222 20.38 6.25 -42.80
C GLU A 222 19.71 6.59 -41.46
N GLN A 223 19.17 5.56 -40.80
CA GLN A 223 19.02 5.44 -39.34
C GLN A 223 18.50 6.68 -38.57
N VAL A 224 17.50 7.40 -39.10
CA VAL A 224 16.71 8.34 -38.27
C VAL A 224 15.57 7.55 -37.67
N GLU A 225 15.63 7.31 -36.36
CA GLU A 225 14.56 6.73 -35.55
C GLU A 225 13.34 7.68 -35.60
N LYS A 226 12.54 7.53 -36.66
CA LYS A 226 11.40 8.41 -36.92
C LYS A 226 10.35 8.08 -35.86
N PRO A 227 9.85 9.06 -35.08
CA PRO A 227 8.86 8.78 -34.05
C PRO A 227 7.65 8.07 -34.66
N PRO A 228 7.02 7.13 -33.94
CA PRO A 228 5.86 6.43 -34.45
C PRO A 228 4.78 7.45 -34.82
N CYS A 229 4.15 7.19 -35.95
CA CYS A 229 3.11 8.05 -36.50
C CYS A 229 2.00 8.30 -35.46
N THR A 230 1.55 9.54 -35.30
CA THR A 230 0.62 9.91 -34.21
C THR A 230 -0.80 10.15 -34.70
N THR A 231 -1.01 10.23 -36.01
CA THR A 231 -2.32 10.49 -36.61
C THR A 231 -2.71 9.41 -37.61
N HIS A 232 -4.02 9.17 -37.77
CA HIS A 232 -4.56 8.25 -38.76
C HIS A 232 -4.00 8.52 -40.17
N ARG A 233 -3.91 9.80 -40.56
CA ARG A 233 -3.36 10.21 -41.86
C ARG A 233 -1.89 9.82 -42.00
N GLU A 234 -1.06 10.04 -40.97
CA GLU A 234 0.36 9.70 -41.04
C GLU A 234 0.61 8.20 -41.05
N CYS A 235 -0.05 7.48 -40.15
CA CYS A 235 0.12 6.03 -39.99
C CYS A 235 -0.35 5.25 -41.21
N CYS A 236 -1.51 5.62 -41.76
CA CYS A 236 -2.10 4.89 -42.86
C CYS A 236 -1.60 5.33 -44.24
N PHE A 237 -1.15 6.57 -44.39
CA PHE A 237 -0.65 7.07 -45.68
C PHE A 237 0.85 6.81 -45.88
N PHE A 238 1.69 6.99 -44.84
CA PHE A 238 3.14 6.80 -44.95
C PHE A 238 3.62 5.41 -44.50
N GLY A 239 2.90 4.72 -43.61
CA GLY A 239 3.26 3.38 -43.16
C GLY A 239 3.22 2.30 -44.26
N GLN A 240 2.36 2.48 -45.27
CA GLN A 240 2.32 1.62 -46.45
C GLN A 240 3.58 1.75 -47.32
N ILE A 241 4.24 2.92 -47.33
CA ILE A 241 5.42 3.18 -48.16
C ILE A 241 6.65 2.42 -47.63
N THR A 242 6.76 2.26 -46.30
CA THR A 242 7.82 1.47 -45.65
C THR A 242 7.62 -0.04 -45.80
N ALA A 243 6.38 -0.54 -45.76
CA ALA A 243 6.09 -1.95 -45.95
C ALA A 243 6.40 -2.44 -47.39
N ILE A 244 6.13 -1.61 -48.40
CA ILE A 244 6.42 -1.93 -49.80
C ILE A 244 7.94 -2.04 -50.06
N LYS A 245 8.79 -1.28 -49.35
CA LYS A 245 10.25 -1.37 -49.52
C LYS A 245 10.83 -2.72 -49.08
N GLN A 246 10.21 -3.42 -48.12
CA GLN A 246 10.67 -4.74 -47.69
C GLN A 246 10.30 -5.86 -48.68
N GLN A 247 9.32 -5.66 -49.55
CA GLN A 247 8.95 -6.63 -50.60
C GLN A 247 9.84 -6.57 -51.86
N TYR A 248 10.68 -5.55 -52.01
CA TYR A 248 11.57 -5.36 -53.18
C TYR A 248 13.06 -5.58 -52.85
N GLN A 249 13.38 -6.30 -51.77
CA GLN A 249 14.75 -6.70 -51.40
C GLN A 249 15.04 -8.21 -51.60
N HIS A 250 14.29 -8.89 -52.48
CA HIS A 250 14.62 -10.23 -52.98
C HIS A 250 14.65 -10.27 -54.50
#